data_AF-A0A3F2RL91-F1
#
_entry.id   AF-A0A3F2RL91-F1
#
_cell.length_a   1.000
_cell.length_b   1.000
_cell.length_c   1.000
_cell.angle_alpha   90.00
_cell.angle_beta   90.00
_cell.angle_gamma   90.00
#
_symmetry.space_group_name_H-M   'P 1'
#
loop_
_entity.id
_entity.type
_entity.pdbx_description
1 polymer ?
#
loop_
_entity_poly.entity_id
_entity_poly.type
_entity_poly.pdbx_seq_one_letter_code
_entity_poly.pdbx_strand_id
1 'polypeptide(L)'
;MSTQVAHELSKDCLVLSTVSLQIDNIIPRESITSSEGQKASGDARLNEKVAHEGTQQRPGLSAQDPWAQLQIKDRIQWMGSFKQNKRGGLQFQDRETLKRQQGVFKEVMMQVGSQILSGKLSVRASLPIHIFEPKSLLERVANGWNYAPTVLKKAALSRADPVERMKFVMAFVAGGLHFCVGQMKPFNPILGETYQATYPDGTQIFMEHISHHPVKSAFTVTGPKGLYWMSGVYEFESVTSRSSLMNYQLGTVNITFHDGAVITYTMPQIKMSGILFGDRTVEIVGSSRFEDAANRLVGELNFDANNSFLKKSQSDDIKGFIYPSKKSAKHALATVNGSWLSHLQFDGKTYVNLAM
;
A
#
# COMPACT_ATOMS: atom_id res chain seq x y z
N MET A 1 30.75 -24.57 44.91
CA MET A 1 31.76 -24.03 43.99
C MET A 1 31.15 -24.05 42.60
N SER A 2 30.64 -22.91 42.16
CA SER A 2 30.00 -22.74 40.85
C SER A 2 30.52 -21.43 40.29
N THR A 3 31.42 -21.53 39.32
CA THR A 3 32.18 -20.42 38.74
C THR A 3 31.28 -19.61 37.81
N GLN A 4 31.05 -18.33 38.14
CA GLN A 4 30.57 -17.32 37.19
C GLN A 4 31.72 -16.95 36.26
N VAL A 5 31.47 -17.01 34.95
CA VAL A 5 32.27 -16.28 33.95
C VAL A 5 31.32 -15.27 33.32
N ALA A 6 31.50 -14.00 33.68
CA ALA A 6 30.89 -12.87 33.03
C ALA A 6 31.64 -12.58 31.72
N HIS A 7 30.92 -12.44 30.62
CA HIS A 7 31.42 -11.75 29.44
C HIS A 7 30.51 -10.55 29.18
N GLU A 8 31.08 -9.36 29.39
CA GLU A 8 30.51 -8.08 28.96
C GLU A 8 30.40 -8.06 27.43
N LEU A 9 29.20 -7.73 26.93
CA LEU A 9 28.96 -7.38 25.54
C LEU A 9 28.32 -6.00 25.48
N SER A 10 28.79 -5.24 24.49
CA SER A 10 28.71 -3.79 24.32
C SER A 10 27.32 -3.18 24.35
N LYS A 11 27.24 -2.00 24.98
CA LYS A 11 26.16 -1.02 24.82
C LYS A 11 26.14 -0.52 23.38
N ASP A 12 25.19 -1.03 22.61
CA ASP A 12 24.47 -0.36 21.50
C ASP A 12 23.65 -1.43 20.77
N CYS A 13 22.54 -1.84 21.39
CA CYS A 13 21.59 -2.76 20.77
C CYS A 13 20.23 -2.08 20.66
N LEU A 14 19.75 -1.95 19.42
CA LEU A 14 18.39 -1.60 19.08
C LEU A 14 17.42 -2.46 19.90
N VAL A 15 16.64 -1.82 20.77
CA VAL A 15 15.54 -2.48 21.48
C VAL A 15 14.47 -2.82 20.44
N LEU A 16 14.49 -4.05 19.95
CA LEU A 16 13.32 -4.67 19.35
C LEU A 16 12.25 -4.72 20.45
N SER A 17 11.18 -3.95 20.29
CA SER A 17 10.01 -4.03 21.17
C SER A 17 9.48 -5.46 21.14
N THR A 18 9.64 -6.17 22.25
CA THR A 18 9.03 -7.48 22.48
C THR A 18 7.52 -7.34 22.37
N VAL A 19 6.92 -7.88 21.30
CA VAL A 19 5.46 -8.05 21.23
C VAL A 19 5.12 -9.26 22.08
N SER A 20 4.81 -9.00 23.36
CA SER A 20 4.19 -9.99 24.23
C SER A 20 2.71 -10.09 23.86
N LEU A 21 2.34 -11.11 23.08
CA LEU A 21 0.95 -11.53 22.95
C LEU A 21 0.53 -12.23 24.25
N GLN A 22 0.07 -11.44 25.23
CA GLN A 22 -0.77 -11.96 26.31
C GLN A 22 -2.22 -11.84 25.88
N ILE A 23 -2.81 -12.96 25.47
CA ILE A 23 -4.26 -13.09 25.34
C ILE A 23 -4.77 -13.45 26.73
N ASP A 24 -4.97 -12.45 27.59
CA ASP A 24 -5.68 -12.61 28.85
C ASP A 24 -6.84 -11.61 28.90
N ASN A 25 -8.04 -12.16 29.12
CA ASN A 25 -9.32 -11.51 29.41
C ASN A 25 -10.06 -10.84 28.24
N ILE A 26 -10.84 -11.67 27.54
CA ILE A 26 -12.04 -11.24 26.82
C ILE A 26 -12.98 -10.56 27.83
N ILE A 27 -13.10 -9.24 27.76
CA ILE A 27 -14.14 -8.48 28.46
C ILE A 27 -15.46 -8.73 27.73
N PRO A 28 -16.53 -9.24 28.39
CA PRO A 28 -17.83 -9.43 27.75
C PRO A 28 -18.41 -8.09 27.28
N ARG A 29 -19.00 -8.10 26.08
CA ARG A 29 -19.79 -7.00 25.51
C ARG A 29 -21.01 -6.69 26.40
N GLU A 30 -20.93 -5.67 27.25
CA GLU A 30 -22.09 -4.84 27.66
C GLU A 30 -21.64 -3.44 28.08
N SER A 31 -21.94 -2.42 27.26
CA SER A 31 -22.27 -1.03 27.65
C SER A 31 -22.29 -0.10 26.43
N ILE A 32 -23.28 -0.30 25.56
CA ILE A 32 -23.82 0.82 24.77
C ILE A 32 -25.00 1.33 25.59
N THR A 33 -24.83 2.50 26.21
CA THR A 33 -25.81 3.47 26.76
C THR A 33 -25.12 4.14 27.95
N SER A 34 -24.82 5.43 27.92
CA SER A 34 -25.80 6.49 28.08
C SER A 34 -25.16 7.84 27.76
N SER A 35 -25.98 8.72 27.22
CA SER A 35 -25.80 10.17 27.17
C SER A 35 -25.59 10.74 28.58
N GLU A 36 -24.58 11.59 28.77
CA GLU A 36 -24.65 12.86 29.53
C GLU A 36 -23.26 13.51 29.61
N GLY A 37 -23.20 14.82 29.37
CA GLY A 37 -21.95 15.57 29.48
C GLY A 37 -21.81 16.85 28.65
N GLN A 38 -22.90 17.52 28.25
CA GLN A 38 -22.84 18.95 27.90
C GLN A 38 -22.91 19.79 29.17
N LYS A 39 -21.82 20.52 29.48
CA LYS A 39 -21.79 21.95 29.87
C LYS A 39 -20.51 22.27 30.67
N ALA A 40 -19.58 22.96 30.02
CA ALA A 40 -18.85 24.05 30.63
C ALA A 40 -18.42 25.03 29.52
N SER A 41 -19.03 26.21 29.58
CA SER A 41 -18.86 27.39 28.72
C SER A 41 -17.54 28.12 29.02
N GLY A 42 -17.02 28.87 28.05
CA GLY A 42 -16.03 29.91 28.34
C GLY A 42 -15.37 30.53 27.12
N ASP A 43 -16.00 31.59 26.60
CA ASP A 43 -15.55 32.53 25.57
C ASP A 43 -14.03 32.77 25.43
N ALA A 44 -13.55 32.69 24.19
CA ALA A 44 -12.44 33.52 23.72
C ALA A 44 -12.61 33.82 22.21
N ARG A 45 -13.23 34.97 21.92
CA ARG A 45 -13.21 35.59 20.59
C ARG A 45 -11.80 36.10 20.31
N LEU A 46 -11.18 35.66 19.22
CA LEU A 46 -10.00 36.31 18.66
C LEU A 46 -10.26 36.63 17.18
N ASN A 47 -10.13 37.93 16.88
CA ASN A 47 -10.29 38.55 15.58
C ASN A 47 -9.22 38.05 14.59
N GLU A 48 -9.63 37.45 13.47
CA GLU A 48 -8.77 37.27 12.30
C GLU A 48 -8.80 38.55 11.45
N LYS A 49 -7.65 39.25 11.41
CA LYS A 49 -7.36 40.24 10.37
C LYS A 49 -6.79 39.52 9.15
N VAL A 50 -7.47 39.68 8.02
CA VAL A 50 -7.02 39.29 6.69
C VAL A 50 -5.78 40.10 6.31
N ALA A 51 -4.69 39.41 5.95
CA ALA A 51 -3.55 40.01 5.27
C ALA A 51 -3.26 39.20 3.99
N HIS A 52 -3.39 39.88 2.85
CA HIS A 52 -2.95 39.45 1.54
C HIS A 52 -1.44 39.67 1.40
N GLU A 53 -0.70 38.63 1.02
CA GLU A 53 0.62 38.67 0.35
C GLU A 53 0.86 37.21 -0.12
N GLY A 54 1.06 36.88 -1.38
CA GLY A 54 2.20 37.28 -2.22
C GLY A 54 3.09 36.06 -2.46
N THR A 55 2.84 35.34 -3.57
CA THR A 55 3.76 34.44 -4.30
C THR A 55 4.69 33.51 -3.50
N GLN A 56 4.35 32.22 -3.33
CA GLN A 56 5.34 31.19 -2.96
C GLN A 56 5.18 29.87 -3.73
N GLN A 57 6.35 29.35 -4.09
CA GLN A 57 6.64 28.14 -4.86
C GLN A 57 6.28 26.82 -4.15
N ARG A 58 5.92 25.83 -4.99
CA ARG A 58 6.03 24.35 -4.88
C ARG A 58 5.15 23.60 -3.86
N PRO A 59 4.46 22.53 -4.32
CA PRO A 59 4.18 21.38 -3.50
C PRO A 59 4.98 20.15 -3.98
N GLY A 60 6.31 20.24 -3.95
CA GLY A 60 7.10 19.03 -3.68
C GLY A 60 6.92 18.68 -2.21
N LEU A 61 7.07 17.41 -1.82
CA LEU A 61 7.13 17.01 -0.41
C LEU A 61 8.09 17.98 0.32
N SER A 62 7.59 18.87 1.18
CA SER A 62 8.46 19.80 1.87
C SER A 62 9.34 18.97 2.80
N ALA A 63 10.66 19.11 2.68
CA ALA A 63 11.64 18.40 3.50
C ALA A 63 11.49 18.65 5.03
N GLN A 64 10.53 19.48 5.46
CA GLN A 64 10.24 19.84 6.83
C GLN A 64 9.18 18.95 7.52
N ASP A 65 8.47 18.07 6.80
CA ASP A 65 7.51 17.13 7.41
C ASP A 65 8.26 15.90 7.97
N PRO A 66 8.30 15.66 9.30
CA PRO A 66 9.00 14.52 9.88
C PRO A 66 8.54 13.16 9.32
N TRP A 67 7.27 13.03 8.93
CA TRP A 67 6.75 11.80 8.35
C TRP A 67 7.25 11.59 6.92
N ALA A 68 7.38 12.66 6.14
CA ALA A 68 7.96 12.57 4.80
C ALA A 68 9.41 12.08 4.83
N GLN A 69 10.17 12.42 5.88
CA GLN A 69 11.54 11.92 6.06
C GLN A 69 11.56 10.42 6.39
N LEU A 70 10.63 9.95 7.23
CA LEU A 70 10.49 8.52 7.52
C LEU A 70 10.13 7.71 6.27
N GLN A 71 9.21 8.23 5.44
CA GLN A 71 8.85 7.60 4.15
C GLN A 71 10.06 7.43 3.23
N ILE A 72 10.95 8.43 3.17
CA ILE A 72 12.18 8.35 2.35
C ILE A 72 13.12 7.27 2.92
N LYS A 73 13.34 7.27 4.23
CA LYS A 73 14.23 6.29 4.89
C LYS A 73 13.72 4.86 4.68
N ASP A 74 12.43 4.62 4.93
CA ASP A 74 11.81 3.31 4.77
C ASP A 74 11.90 2.84 3.32
N ARG A 75 11.71 3.76 2.35
CA ARG A 75 11.87 3.46 0.94
C ARG A 75 13.31 3.07 0.59
N ILE A 76 14.32 3.83 1.04
CA ILE A 76 15.73 3.51 0.77
C ILE A 76 16.06 2.10 1.30
N GLN A 77 15.61 1.80 2.51
CA GLN A 77 15.82 0.48 3.12
C GLN A 77 15.09 -0.62 2.32
N TRP A 78 13.83 -0.39 1.94
CA TRP A 78 13.03 -1.37 1.20
C TRP A 78 13.58 -1.65 -0.20
N MET A 79 14.07 -0.61 -0.87
CA MET A 79 14.60 -0.68 -2.23
C MET A 79 16.05 -1.19 -2.29
N GLY A 80 16.75 -1.30 -1.15
CA GLY A 80 18.15 -1.70 -1.10
C GLY A 80 18.44 -3.09 -1.70
N SER A 81 17.47 -4.00 -1.66
CA SER A 81 17.57 -5.34 -2.25
C SER A 81 17.15 -5.41 -3.72
N PHE A 82 16.83 -4.27 -4.35
CA PHE A 82 16.33 -4.21 -5.71
C PHE A 82 17.21 -3.32 -6.60
N LYS A 83 17.24 -3.67 -7.88
CA LYS A 83 17.81 -2.85 -8.94
C LYS A 83 16.78 -2.65 -10.04
N GLN A 84 16.71 -1.46 -10.61
CA GLN A 84 15.93 -1.23 -11.83
C GLN A 84 16.43 -2.12 -12.97
N ASN A 85 15.51 -2.83 -13.60
CA ASN A 85 15.80 -3.69 -14.73
C ASN A 85 15.70 -2.87 -16.03
N LYS A 86 16.66 -3.06 -16.95
CA LYS A 86 16.68 -2.38 -18.26
C LYS A 86 15.47 -2.69 -19.13
N ARG A 87 14.78 -3.81 -18.88
CA ARG A 87 13.53 -4.19 -19.55
C ARG A 87 12.28 -3.78 -18.76
N GLY A 88 12.45 -3.09 -17.64
CA GLY A 88 11.39 -2.66 -16.74
C GLY A 88 11.22 -3.51 -15.48
N GLY A 89 10.58 -2.89 -14.48
CA GLY A 89 10.33 -3.48 -13.18
C GLY A 89 11.59 -3.50 -12.30
N LEU A 90 11.47 -4.17 -11.16
CA LEU A 90 12.57 -4.33 -10.22
C LEU A 90 13.13 -5.74 -10.28
N GLN A 91 14.44 -5.86 -10.49
CA GLN A 91 15.18 -7.09 -10.28
C GLN A 91 15.58 -7.20 -8.81
N PHE A 92 15.22 -8.30 -8.17
CA PHE A 92 15.63 -8.61 -6.81
C PHE A 92 17.06 -9.16 -6.78
N GLN A 93 17.91 -8.63 -5.89
CA GLN A 93 19.35 -8.86 -5.87
C GLN A 93 19.88 -9.49 -4.58
N ASP A 94 19.03 -9.67 -3.56
CA ASP A 94 19.45 -10.33 -2.33
C ASP A 94 19.78 -11.80 -2.60
N ARG A 95 21.08 -12.08 -2.69
CA ARG A 95 21.61 -13.42 -2.99
C ARG A 95 21.30 -14.40 -1.87
N GLU A 96 21.24 -13.95 -0.63
CA GLU A 96 20.96 -14.83 0.49
C GLU A 96 19.51 -15.28 0.47
N THR A 97 18.57 -14.35 0.29
CA THR A 97 17.16 -14.68 0.11
C THR A 97 16.94 -15.55 -1.13
N LEU A 98 17.56 -15.21 -2.27
CA LEU A 98 17.44 -16.01 -3.49
C LEU A 98 17.92 -17.46 -3.29
N LYS A 99 19.05 -17.65 -2.59
CA LYS A 99 19.56 -18.98 -2.23
C LYS A 99 18.63 -19.71 -1.27
N ARG A 100 18.12 -19.04 -0.24
CA ARG A 100 17.16 -19.63 0.71
C ARG A 100 15.89 -20.09 0.01
N GLN A 101 15.42 -19.35 -0.99
CA GLN A 101 14.22 -19.69 -1.76
C GLN A 101 14.50 -20.62 -2.95
N GLN A 102 15.77 -20.95 -3.23
CA GLN A 102 16.14 -21.82 -4.33
C GLN A 102 15.65 -23.24 -4.06
N GLY A 103 15.11 -23.91 -5.08
CA GLY A 103 14.61 -25.28 -4.93
C GLY A 103 13.23 -25.39 -4.31
N VAL A 104 12.78 -24.43 -3.49
CA VAL A 104 11.45 -24.46 -2.86
C VAL A 104 10.32 -24.59 -3.87
N PHE A 105 10.34 -23.80 -4.95
CA PHE A 105 9.30 -23.94 -5.98
C PHE A 105 9.34 -25.31 -6.68
N LYS A 106 10.52 -25.91 -6.84
CA LYS A 106 10.64 -27.28 -7.37
C LYS A 106 10.05 -28.28 -6.37
N GLU A 107 10.34 -28.13 -5.08
CA GLU A 107 9.78 -28.96 -4.00
C GLU A 107 8.26 -28.86 -3.93
N VAL A 108 7.70 -27.65 -3.96
CA VAL A 108 6.25 -27.40 -3.97
C VAL A 108 5.61 -27.97 -5.24
N MET A 109 6.22 -27.79 -6.41
CA MET A 109 5.71 -28.41 -7.65
C MET A 109 5.74 -29.94 -7.58
N MET A 110 6.78 -30.54 -6.98
CA MET A 110 6.84 -31.99 -6.76
C MET A 110 5.78 -32.45 -5.75
N GLN A 111 5.47 -31.64 -4.72
CA GLN A 111 4.44 -31.94 -3.71
C GLN A 111 3.02 -31.77 -4.25
N VAL A 112 2.78 -30.79 -5.12
CA VAL A 112 1.44 -30.42 -5.62
C VAL A 112 1.19 -30.95 -7.05
N GLY A 113 2.12 -31.74 -7.59
CA GLY A 113 2.15 -32.35 -8.93
C GLY A 113 0.84 -32.33 -9.74
N SER A 114 -0.04 -33.33 -9.55
CA SER A 114 -1.25 -33.50 -10.37
C SER A 114 -2.30 -32.39 -10.22
N GLN A 115 -2.19 -31.50 -9.22
CA GLN A 115 -3.12 -30.38 -9.02
C GLN A 115 -2.72 -29.11 -9.79
N ILE A 116 -1.49 -29.03 -10.32
CA ILE A 116 -1.03 -27.90 -11.13
C ILE A 116 -1.66 -27.93 -12.53
N LEU A 117 -1.97 -29.11 -13.06
CA LEU A 117 -2.64 -29.29 -14.36
C LEU A 117 -4.08 -28.75 -14.39
N SER A 118 -4.71 -28.53 -13.23
CA SER A 118 -6.09 -28.01 -13.13
C SER A 118 -6.18 -26.50 -12.88
N GLY A 119 -5.05 -25.79 -12.80
CA GLY A 119 -5.02 -24.32 -12.65
C GLY A 119 -5.48 -23.80 -11.27
N LYS A 120 -5.71 -24.68 -10.30
CA LYS A 120 -6.09 -24.34 -8.92
C LYS A 120 -5.07 -24.92 -7.95
N LEU A 121 -3.97 -24.20 -7.72
CA LEU A 121 -3.09 -24.49 -6.58
C LEU A 121 -3.87 -24.16 -5.30
N SER A 122 -4.63 -25.13 -4.80
CA SER A 122 -5.36 -24.98 -3.55
C SER A 122 -4.37 -24.74 -2.42
N VAL A 123 -4.73 -23.85 -1.51
CA VAL A 123 -3.98 -23.29 -0.36
C VAL A 123 -3.53 -24.34 0.68
N ARG A 124 -3.48 -25.63 0.33
CA ARG A 124 -3.25 -26.76 1.24
C ARG A 124 -1.81 -27.27 1.29
N ALA A 125 -0.90 -26.74 0.48
CA ALA A 125 0.51 -27.13 0.54
C ALA A 125 1.25 -26.30 1.60
N SER A 126 1.78 -26.97 2.62
CA SER A 126 2.67 -26.34 3.60
C SER A 126 3.96 -25.89 2.90
N LEU A 127 4.27 -24.60 3.02
CA LEU A 127 5.47 -24.02 2.44
C LEU A 127 6.60 -23.97 3.49
N PRO A 128 7.87 -24.13 3.12
CA PRO A 128 9.00 -24.04 4.05
C PRO A 128 9.10 -22.66 4.73
N ILE A 129 9.35 -22.63 6.04
CA ILE A 129 9.36 -21.40 6.85
C ILE A 129 10.34 -20.32 6.35
N HIS A 130 11.46 -20.73 5.75
CA HIS A 130 12.53 -19.83 5.33
C HIS A 130 12.20 -18.97 4.10
N ILE A 131 11.03 -19.15 3.47
CA ILE A 131 10.53 -18.26 2.40
C ILE A 131 9.60 -17.15 2.92
N PHE A 132 9.25 -17.21 4.21
CA PHE A 132 8.33 -16.26 4.84
C PHE A 132 9.07 -15.09 5.45
N GLU A 133 8.45 -13.92 5.38
CA GLU A 133 8.84 -12.78 6.23
C GLU A 133 8.17 -12.90 7.60
N PRO A 134 8.71 -12.25 8.64
CA PRO A 134 8.09 -12.23 9.97
C PRO A 134 6.94 -11.22 10.06
N LYS A 135 6.03 -11.24 9.08
CA LYS A 135 4.83 -10.38 9.03
C LYS A 135 3.63 -11.18 8.51
N SER A 136 2.45 -10.90 9.04
CA SER A 136 1.22 -11.39 8.44
C SER A 136 0.80 -10.54 7.24
N LEU A 137 -0.11 -11.06 6.42
CA LEU A 137 -0.63 -10.32 5.27
C LEU A 137 -1.31 -9.01 5.69
N LEU A 138 -1.90 -8.94 6.89
CA LEU A 138 -2.55 -7.73 7.39
C LEU A 138 -1.52 -6.60 7.57
N GLU A 139 -0.41 -6.89 8.24
CA GLU A 139 0.69 -5.93 8.41
C GLU A 139 1.32 -5.54 7.07
N ARG A 140 1.50 -6.49 6.14
CA ARG A 140 2.06 -6.20 4.82
C ARG A 140 1.18 -5.23 4.02
N VAL A 141 -0.14 -5.39 4.08
CA VAL A 141 -1.09 -4.51 3.39
C VAL A 141 -1.06 -3.10 3.97
N ALA A 142 -0.95 -2.97 5.29
CA ALA A 142 -0.88 -1.66 5.96
C ALA A 142 0.28 -0.79 5.47
N ASN A 143 1.42 -1.39 5.07
CA ASN A 143 2.55 -0.65 4.50
C ASN A 143 2.19 0.11 3.21
N GLY A 144 1.21 -0.40 2.43
CA GLY A 144 0.74 0.27 1.22
C GLY A 144 0.08 1.63 1.49
N TRP A 145 -0.27 1.93 2.74
CA TRP A 145 -0.94 3.16 3.14
C TRP A 145 0.00 4.17 3.82
N ASN A 146 1.31 3.95 3.80
CA ASN A 146 2.30 4.81 4.43
C ASN A 146 2.23 6.28 3.97
N TYR A 147 1.69 6.56 2.78
CA TYR A 147 1.47 7.92 2.26
C TYR A 147 0.16 8.58 2.71
N ALA A 148 -0.61 7.96 3.61
CA ALA A 148 -1.86 8.56 4.08
C ALA A 148 -1.64 9.90 4.80
N PRO A 149 -0.69 10.03 5.76
CA PRO A 149 -0.45 11.29 6.48
C PRO A 149 0.00 12.46 5.60
N THR A 150 0.58 12.18 4.41
CA THR A 150 1.14 13.22 3.52
C THR A 150 0.30 13.43 2.26
N VAL A 151 0.01 12.37 1.50
CA VAL A 151 -0.66 12.47 0.18
C VAL A 151 -2.17 12.40 0.31
N LEU A 152 -2.70 11.44 1.08
CA LEU A 152 -4.16 11.33 1.28
C LEU A 152 -4.71 12.51 2.07
N LYS A 153 -3.94 13.02 3.05
CA LYS A 153 -4.24 14.27 3.74
C LYS A 153 -4.42 15.45 2.77
N LYS A 154 -3.57 15.58 1.74
CA LYS A 154 -3.73 16.62 0.70
C LYS A 154 -4.99 16.43 -0.12
N ALA A 155 -5.40 15.19 -0.42
CA ALA A 155 -6.68 14.93 -1.06
C ALA A 155 -7.83 15.48 -0.20
N ALA A 156 -7.84 15.19 1.11
CA ALA A 156 -8.89 15.64 2.02
C ALA A 156 -8.95 17.17 2.22
N LEU A 157 -7.85 17.87 1.96
CA LEU A 157 -7.78 19.33 1.98
C LEU A 157 -8.17 19.97 0.64
N SER A 158 -8.19 19.21 -0.46
CA SER A 158 -8.53 19.67 -1.82
C SER A 158 -10.04 19.71 -2.05
N ARG A 159 -10.78 20.35 -1.14
CA ARG A 159 -12.24 20.25 -1.09
C ARG A 159 -12.94 20.92 -2.27
N ALA A 160 -12.40 22.06 -2.70
CA ALA A 160 -12.99 22.93 -3.73
C ALA A 160 -12.82 22.40 -5.16
N ASP A 161 -11.88 21.48 -5.41
CA ASP A 161 -11.59 20.96 -6.73
C ASP A 161 -11.62 19.41 -6.71
N PRO A 162 -12.72 18.80 -7.17
CA PRO A 162 -12.85 17.34 -7.26
C PRO A 162 -11.79 16.68 -8.15
N VAL A 163 -11.30 17.36 -9.19
CA VAL A 163 -10.25 16.83 -10.05
C VAL A 163 -8.93 16.82 -9.29
N GLU A 164 -8.56 17.91 -8.60
CA GLU A 164 -7.36 17.95 -7.76
C GLU A 164 -7.40 16.91 -6.64
N ARG A 165 -8.56 16.72 -6.00
CA ARG A 165 -8.77 15.65 -5.02
C ARG A 165 -8.48 14.28 -5.62
N MET A 166 -9.05 13.99 -6.79
CA MET A 166 -8.83 12.73 -7.51
C MET A 166 -7.34 12.53 -7.85
N LYS A 167 -6.62 13.58 -8.27
CA LYS A 167 -5.17 13.53 -8.53
C LYS A 167 -4.40 13.06 -7.30
N PHE A 168 -4.71 13.58 -6.11
CA PHE A 168 -4.07 13.15 -4.87
C PHE A 168 -4.44 11.72 -4.46
N VAL A 169 -5.70 11.29 -4.65
CA VAL A 169 -6.09 9.89 -4.38
C VAL A 169 -5.34 8.92 -5.29
N MET A 170 -5.28 9.21 -6.59
CA MET A 170 -4.53 8.41 -7.56
C MET A 170 -3.04 8.36 -7.22
N ALA A 171 -2.45 9.49 -6.80
CA ALA A 171 -1.07 9.57 -6.37
C ALA A 171 -0.80 8.80 -5.06
N PHE A 172 -1.74 8.80 -4.11
CA PHE A 172 -1.66 8.02 -2.88
C PHE A 172 -1.60 6.51 -3.18
N VAL A 173 -2.51 6.01 -4.02
CA VAL A 173 -2.56 4.60 -4.40
C VAL A 173 -1.31 4.19 -5.16
N ALA A 174 -0.94 4.92 -6.22
CA ALA A 174 0.24 4.60 -7.03
C ALA A 174 1.54 4.70 -6.22
N GLY A 175 1.65 5.71 -5.35
CA GLY A 175 2.80 5.90 -4.47
C GLY A 175 2.99 4.73 -3.51
N GLY A 176 1.90 4.16 -2.97
CA GLY A 176 1.95 3.06 -2.01
C GLY A 176 2.45 1.72 -2.57
N LEU A 177 2.36 1.51 -3.90
CA LEU A 177 2.59 0.19 -4.52
C LEU A 177 3.98 -0.38 -4.26
N HIS A 178 5.02 0.47 -4.19
CA HIS A 178 6.39 0.00 -3.96
C HIS A 178 6.59 -0.65 -2.58
N PHE A 179 5.73 -0.37 -1.58
CA PHE A 179 5.76 -1.06 -0.29
C PHE A 179 5.20 -2.49 -0.36
N CYS A 180 4.51 -2.85 -1.45
CA CYS A 180 3.85 -4.15 -1.59
C CYS A 180 4.70 -5.20 -2.31
N VAL A 181 5.88 -4.85 -2.83
CA VAL A 181 6.66 -5.70 -3.77
C VAL A 181 7.71 -6.61 -3.13
N GLY A 182 7.71 -6.72 -1.79
CA GLY A 182 8.66 -7.56 -1.05
C GLY A 182 8.62 -9.03 -1.50
N GLN A 183 9.79 -9.64 -1.69
CA GLN A 183 9.96 -10.97 -2.30
C GLN A 183 9.84 -12.16 -1.34
N MET A 184 9.58 -11.89 -0.07
CA MET A 184 9.27 -12.89 0.94
C MET A 184 7.76 -12.97 1.12
N LYS A 185 7.24 -14.19 1.31
CA LYS A 185 5.80 -14.43 1.47
C LYS A 185 5.36 -13.99 2.88
N PRO A 186 4.35 -13.10 3.02
CA PRO A 186 3.73 -12.88 4.33
C PRO A 186 2.99 -14.14 4.78
N PHE A 187 2.90 -14.33 6.09
CA PHE A 187 2.04 -15.37 6.65
C PHE A 187 0.58 -15.11 6.25
N ASN A 188 -0.10 -16.16 5.81
CA ASN A 188 -1.54 -16.09 5.62
C ASN A 188 -2.17 -15.93 7.01
N PRO A 189 -2.97 -14.87 7.24
CA PRO A 189 -3.59 -14.66 8.53
C PRO A 189 -4.54 -15.80 8.88
N ILE A 190 -4.66 -16.09 10.18
CA ILE A 190 -5.67 -17.02 10.67
C ILE A 190 -7.04 -16.34 10.72
N LEU A 191 -8.13 -17.10 10.63
CA LEU A 191 -9.48 -16.54 10.71
C LEU A 191 -9.68 -15.81 12.05
N GLY A 192 -10.13 -14.56 12.01
CA GLY A 192 -10.27 -13.69 13.17
C GLY A 192 -8.98 -12.99 13.61
N GLU A 193 -7.86 -13.19 12.90
CA GLU A 193 -6.65 -12.40 13.14
C GLU A 193 -6.95 -10.92 12.92
N THR A 194 -6.45 -10.07 13.82
CA THR A 194 -6.58 -8.61 13.73
C THR A 194 -5.21 -7.95 13.64
N TYR A 195 -5.18 -6.78 13.00
CA TYR A 195 -4.02 -5.90 13.00
C TYR A 195 -4.48 -4.47 13.26
N GLN A 196 -3.75 -3.77 14.12
CA GLN A 196 -3.99 -2.36 14.40
C GLN A 196 -2.67 -1.58 14.36
N ALA A 197 -2.73 -0.36 13.85
CA ALA A 197 -1.59 0.55 13.85
C ALA A 197 -2.07 1.99 14.00
N THR A 198 -1.19 2.87 14.47
CA THR A 198 -1.43 4.31 14.51
C THR A 198 -0.20 5.00 13.95
N TYR A 199 -0.37 5.79 12.90
CA TYR A 199 0.68 6.67 12.42
C TYR A 199 0.83 7.89 13.35
N PRO A 200 2.01 8.54 13.38
CA PRO A 200 2.28 9.66 14.28
C PRO A 200 1.34 10.86 14.12
N ASP A 201 0.71 11.03 12.95
CA ASP A 201 -0.26 12.09 12.74
C ASP A 201 -1.63 11.81 13.40
N GLY A 202 -1.84 10.60 13.92
CA GLY A 202 -3.09 10.13 14.51
C GLY A 202 -3.96 9.33 13.54
N THR A 203 -3.47 9.02 12.33
CA THR A 203 -4.17 8.09 11.43
C THR A 203 -4.19 6.70 12.06
N GLN A 204 -5.37 6.12 12.23
CA GLN A 204 -5.57 4.79 12.81
C GLN A 204 -5.92 3.77 11.74
N ILE A 205 -5.33 2.59 11.83
CA ILE A 205 -5.58 1.45 10.94
C ILE A 205 -6.16 0.31 11.78
N PHE A 206 -7.24 -0.29 11.31
CA PHE A 206 -7.80 -1.53 11.86
C PHE A 206 -8.07 -2.50 10.73
N MET A 207 -7.67 -3.75 10.90
CA MET A 207 -7.91 -4.82 9.95
C MET A 207 -8.33 -6.09 10.68
N GLU A 208 -9.17 -6.88 10.03
CA GLU A 208 -9.58 -8.20 10.49
C GLU A 208 -9.60 -9.18 9.31
N HIS A 209 -9.04 -10.37 9.52
CA HIS A 209 -9.14 -11.45 8.56
C HIS A 209 -10.47 -12.19 8.73
N ILE A 210 -11.43 -11.91 7.85
CA ILE A 210 -12.83 -12.32 7.99
C ILE A 210 -13.19 -13.60 7.22
N SER A 211 -12.31 -14.10 6.35
CA SER A 211 -12.52 -15.36 5.65
C SER A 211 -11.20 -15.99 5.23
N HIS A 212 -11.04 -17.29 5.47
CA HIS A 212 -9.83 -18.03 5.09
C HIS A 212 -9.92 -18.62 3.67
N HIS A 213 -11.12 -19.01 3.24
CA HIS A 213 -11.40 -19.58 1.92
C HIS A 213 -12.73 -19.03 1.38
N PRO A 214 -12.70 -18.00 0.49
CA PRO A 214 -11.51 -17.30 -0.03
C PRO A 214 -10.79 -16.43 1.02
N VAL A 215 -9.53 -16.04 0.76
CA VAL A 215 -8.71 -15.23 1.69
C VAL A 215 -9.19 -13.77 1.66
N LYS A 216 -9.96 -13.35 2.67
CA LYS A 216 -10.55 -12.00 2.75
C LYS A 216 -10.19 -11.28 4.04
N SER A 217 -9.80 -10.03 3.91
CA SER A 217 -9.57 -9.15 5.06
C SER A 217 -10.33 -7.84 4.90
N ALA A 218 -11.12 -7.50 5.92
CA ALA A 218 -11.77 -6.20 6.02
C ALA A 218 -10.84 -5.20 6.69
N PHE A 219 -10.96 -3.93 6.34
CA PHE A 219 -10.15 -2.89 6.95
C PHE A 219 -10.87 -1.55 7.04
N THR A 220 -10.38 -0.74 7.97
CA THR A 220 -10.66 0.70 8.06
C THR A 220 -9.37 1.47 8.33
N VAL A 221 -9.26 2.65 7.75
CA VAL A 221 -8.21 3.63 8.01
C VAL A 221 -8.88 4.97 8.28
N THR A 222 -8.73 5.49 9.49
CA THR A 222 -9.33 6.75 9.92
C THR A 222 -8.25 7.80 10.02
N GLY A 223 -8.32 8.82 9.18
CA GLY A 223 -7.41 9.97 9.22
C GLY A 223 -7.56 10.79 10.50
N PRO A 224 -6.59 11.66 10.79
CA PRO A 224 -6.58 12.42 12.03
C PRO A 224 -7.81 13.30 12.17
N LYS A 225 -8.43 13.27 13.35
CA LYS A 225 -9.65 14.04 13.67
C LYS A 225 -10.79 13.81 12.67
N GLY A 226 -10.88 12.63 12.05
CA GLY A 226 -11.93 12.30 11.08
C GLY A 226 -11.80 13.05 9.75
N LEU A 227 -10.58 13.41 9.35
CA LEU A 227 -10.36 14.14 8.09
C LEU A 227 -10.75 13.32 6.85
N TYR A 228 -10.55 12.00 6.92
CA TYR A 228 -10.98 11.02 5.93
C TYR A 228 -11.19 9.66 6.59
N TRP A 229 -11.98 8.79 5.96
CA TRP A 229 -12.16 7.39 6.30
C TRP A 229 -12.02 6.54 5.05
N MET A 230 -11.09 5.60 5.07
CA MET A 230 -10.91 4.63 4.00
C MET A 230 -11.34 3.25 4.50
N SER A 231 -12.14 2.52 3.73
CA SER A 231 -12.61 1.20 4.11
C SER A 231 -12.80 0.29 2.91
N GLY A 232 -12.70 -1.01 3.13
CA GLY A 232 -12.90 -1.99 2.09
C GLY A 232 -12.71 -3.42 2.59
N VAL A 233 -12.90 -4.36 1.66
CA VAL A 233 -12.54 -5.75 1.83
C VAL A 233 -11.61 -6.11 0.69
N TYR A 234 -10.42 -6.61 1.03
CA TYR A 234 -9.53 -7.20 0.05
C TYR A 234 -9.72 -8.71 0.02
N GLU A 235 -9.96 -9.24 -1.17
CA GLU A 235 -9.88 -10.66 -1.48
C GLU A 235 -8.57 -10.92 -2.22
N PHE A 236 -7.72 -11.77 -1.65
CA PHE A 236 -6.39 -12.05 -2.18
C PHE A 236 -6.40 -13.36 -2.97
N GLU A 237 -5.99 -13.27 -4.23
CA GLU A 237 -5.81 -14.45 -5.09
C GLU A 237 -4.40 -14.49 -5.66
N SER A 238 -3.86 -15.69 -5.81
CA SER A 238 -2.55 -15.91 -6.42
C SER A 238 -2.65 -16.96 -7.52
N VAL A 239 -2.31 -16.58 -8.75
CA VAL A 239 -2.31 -17.47 -9.91
C VAL A 239 -0.87 -17.74 -10.32
N THR A 240 -0.47 -19.01 -10.30
CA THR A 240 0.87 -19.43 -10.68
C THR A 240 0.89 -19.90 -12.14
N SER A 241 1.88 -19.46 -12.90
CA SER A 241 2.22 -20.01 -14.23
C SER A 241 3.59 -20.68 -14.18
N ARG A 242 4.07 -21.22 -15.31
CA ARG A 242 5.33 -21.99 -15.40
C ARG A 242 6.51 -21.33 -14.67
N SER A 243 6.69 -20.02 -14.74
CA SER A 243 7.81 -19.33 -14.06
C SER A 243 7.45 -17.98 -13.44
N SER A 244 6.14 -17.74 -13.26
CA SER A 244 5.63 -16.48 -12.71
C SER A 244 4.51 -16.71 -11.71
N LEU A 245 4.32 -15.74 -10.82
CA LEU A 245 3.20 -15.66 -9.90
C LEU A 245 2.50 -14.32 -10.11
N MET A 246 1.20 -14.34 -10.33
CA MET A 246 0.37 -13.14 -10.38
C MET A 246 -0.44 -13.06 -9.09
N ASN A 247 -0.35 -11.94 -8.38
CA ASN A 247 -1.15 -11.66 -7.20
C ASN A 247 -2.20 -10.61 -7.51
N TYR A 248 -3.42 -10.91 -7.09
CA TYR A 248 -4.59 -10.08 -7.23
C TYR A 248 -5.03 -9.61 -5.85
N GLN A 249 -5.40 -8.35 -5.77
CA GLN A 249 -6.04 -7.75 -4.61
C GLN A 249 -7.41 -7.24 -5.06
N LEU A 250 -8.38 -8.14 -5.02
CA LEU A 250 -9.73 -7.94 -5.54
C LEU A 250 -10.58 -7.17 -4.52
N GLY A 251 -11.60 -6.49 -5.04
CA GLY A 251 -12.51 -5.65 -4.26
C GLY A 251 -12.35 -4.16 -4.57
N THR A 252 -13.25 -3.39 -4.00
CA THR A 252 -13.30 -1.93 -4.14
C THR A 252 -13.04 -1.29 -2.78
N VAL A 253 -12.18 -0.28 -2.76
CA VAL A 253 -11.92 0.54 -1.58
C VAL A 253 -12.72 1.83 -1.70
N ASN A 254 -13.30 2.28 -0.59
CA ASN A 254 -14.01 3.55 -0.49
C ASN A 254 -13.18 4.51 0.35
N ILE A 255 -13.00 5.74 -0.11
CA ILE A 255 -12.46 6.86 0.67
C ILE A 255 -13.56 7.89 0.81
N THR A 256 -14.07 8.04 2.02
CA THR A 256 -15.01 9.09 2.41
C THR A 256 -14.25 10.24 3.05
N PHE A 257 -14.52 11.46 2.60
CA PHE A 257 -13.90 12.67 3.15
C PHE A 257 -14.84 13.36 4.15
N HIS A 258 -14.30 14.22 5.01
CA HIS A 258 -15.09 14.96 6.00
C HIS A 258 -16.24 15.79 5.40
N ASP A 259 -16.12 16.22 4.14
CA ASP A 259 -17.18 16.96 3.44
C ASP A 259 -18.24 16.06 2.78
N GLY A 260 -18.19 14.75 3.04
CA GLY A 260 -19.14 13.77 2.52
C GLY A 260 -18.84 13.27 1.11
N ALA A 261 -17.82 13.79 0.43
CA ALA A 261 -17.44 13.25 -0.87
C ALA A 261 -16.87 11.83 -0.72
N VAL A 262 -17.09 11.00 -1.73
CA VAL A 262 -16.63 9.61 -1.76
C VAL A 262 -15.89 9.35 -3.07
N ILE A 263 -14.67 8.83 -2.96
CA ILE A 263 -13.91 8.30 -4.09
C ILE A 263 -13.69 6.81 -3.87
N THR A 264 -14.05 6.00 -4.86
CA THR A 264 -13.78 4.55 -4.83
C THR A 264 -12.61 4.20 -5.74
N TYR A 265 -11.87 3.12 -5.42
CA TYR A 265 -10.80 2.64 -6.29
C TYR A 265 -10.58 1.12 -6.24
N THR A 266 -9.96 0.60 -7.31
CA THR A 266 -9.48 -0.79 -7.42
C THR A 266 -7.96 -0.86 -7.52
N MET A 267 -7.38 -2.00 -7.10
CA MET A 267 -5.94 -2.22 -7.11
C MET A 267 -5.45 -2.85 -8.42
N PRO A 268 -4.22 -2.54 -8.86
CA PRO A 268 -3.58 -3.24 -9.98
C PRO A 268 -3.07 -4.61 -9.51
N GLN A 269 -2.47 -5.39 -10.41
CA GLN A 269 -1.89 -6.69 -10.06
C GLN A 269 -0.36 -6.60 -9.84
N ILE A 270 0.17 -7.51 -9.01
CA ILE A 270 1.60 -7.66 -8.80
C ILE A 270 2.06 -8.95 -9.48
N LYS A 271 2.95 -8.82 -10.45
CA LYS A 271 3.53 -9.94 -11.20
C LYS A 271 4.96 -10.17 -10.75
N MET A 272 5.25 -11.38 -10.27
CA MET A 272 6.61 -11.84 -10.02
C MET A 272 7.01 -12.85 -11.09
N SER A 273 8.20 -12.69 -11.68
CA SER A 273 8.75 -13.58 -12.72
C SER A 273 10.14 -14.05 -12.35
N GLY A 274 10.66 -15.04 -13.07
CA GLY A 274 11.97 -15.62 -12.76
C GLY A 274 11.96 -16.47 -11.49
N ILE A 275 10.81 -17.06 -11.17
CA ILE A 275 10.64 -17.83 -9.94
C ILE A 275 11.41 -19.17 -10.00
N LEU A 276 11.41 -19.82 -11.17
CA LEU A 276 12.15 -21.07 -11.42
C LEU A 276 13.50 -20.85 -12.10
N PHE A 277 13.54 -19.99 -13.12
CA PHE A 277 14.69 -19.79 -13.99
C PHE A 277 14.79 -18.31 -14.39
N GLY A 278 16.02 -17.81 -14.51
CA GLY A 278 16.30 -16.42 -14.85
C GLY A 278 16.28 -15.48 -13.64
N ASP A 279 16.39 -14.19 -13.93
CA ASP A 279 16.42 -13.14 -12.91
C ASP A 279 15.04 -12.96 -12.26
N ARG A 280 14.99 -12.90 -10.93
CA ARG A 280 13.75 -12.64 -10.18
C ARG A 280 13.35 -11.18 -10.34
N THR A 281 12.21 -10.96 -10.98
CA THR A 281 11.69 -9.61 -11.24
C THR A 281 10.28 -9.44 -10.68
N VAL A 282 9.96 -8.21 -10.26
CA VAL A 282 8.61 -7.80 -9.87
C VAL A 282 8.15 -6.58 -10.66
N GLU A 283 6.91 -6.65 -11.11
CA GLU A 283 6.25 -5.65 -11.95
C GLU A 283 4.85 -5.37 -11.37
N ILE A 284 4.39 -4.13 -11.48
CA ILE A 284 2.97 -3.80 -11.33
C ILE A 284 2.36 -3.82 -12.73
N VAL A 285 1.23 -4.50 -12.91
CA VAL A 285 0.57 -4.69 -14.21
C VAL A 285 -0.94 -4.44 -14.11
N GLY A 286 -1.62 -4.36 -15.24
CA GLY A 286 -3.05 -4.10 -15.34
C GLY A 286 -3.39 -2.62 -15.15
N SER A 287 -4.51 -2.37 -14.48
CA SER A 287 -5.02 -1.03 -14.26
C SER A 287 -5.62 -0.83 -12.87
N SER A 288 -5.60 0.42 -12.42
CA SER A 288 -6.40 0.91 -11.31
C SER A 288 -7.45 1.86 -11.83
N ARG A 289 -8.67 1.71 -11.35
CA ARG A 289 -9.79 2.56 -11.72
C ARG A 289 -10.30 3.29 -10.50
N PHE A 290 -10.63 4.56 -10.67
CA PHE A 290 -11.09 5.48 -9.63
C PHE A 290 -12.42 6.12 -10.03
N GLU A 291 -13.34 6.29 -9.08
CA GLU A 291 -14.66 6.88 -9.34
C GLU A 291 -15.04 7.90 -8.28
N ASP A 292 -15.45 9.08 -8.74
CA ASP A 292 -16.21 10.05 -7.94
C ASP A 292 -17.59 10.19 -8.59
N ALA A 293 -18.57 9.45 -8.07
CA ALA A 293 -19.90 9.39 -8.65
C ALA A 293 -20.65 10.73 -8.53
N ALA A 294 -20.46 11.45 -7.41
CA ALA A 294 -21.14 12.72 -7.14
C ALA A 294 -20.70 13.80 -8.15
N ASN A 295 -19.40 13.87 -8.45
CA ASN A 295 -18.85 14.79 -9.43
C ASN A 295 -18.79 14.23 -10.85
N ARG A 296 -19.24 12.99 -11.06
CA ARG A 296 -19.24 12.27 -12.34
C ARG A 296 -17.83 12.22 -12.96
N LEU A 297 -16.82 11.90 -12.16
CA LEU A 297 -15.44 11.78 -12.59
C LEU A 297 -14.98 10.32 -12.58
N VAL A 298 -14.15 9.98 -13.55
CA VAL A 298 -13.43 8.71 -13.65
C VAL A 298 -11.95 9.01 -13.77
N GLY A 299 -11.15 8.34 -12.94
CA GLY A 299 -9.70 8.27 -13.07
C GLY A 299 -9.27 6.86 -13.48
N GLU A 300 -8.27 6.76 -14.34
CA GLU A 300 -7.67 5.48 -14.71
C GLU A 300 -6.14 5.59 -14.68
N LEU A 301 -5.49 4.58 -14.11
CA LEU A 301 -4.05 4.35 -14.21
C LEU A 301 -3.83 3.01 -14.92
N ASN A 302 -3.02 3.01 -15.97
CA ASN A 302 -2.61 1.84 -16.72
C ASN A 302 -1.12 1.60 -16.48
N PHE A 303 -0.79 0.42 -15.98
CA PHE A 303 0.57 -0.04 -15.67
C PHE A 303 1.16 -0.91 -16.80
N ASP A 304 0.33 -1.31 -17.77
CA ASP A 304 0.74 -1.96 -19.03
C ASP A 304 0.89 -0.95 -20.19
N ALA A 305 0.96 0.34 -19.85
CA ALA A 305 0.74 1.46 -20.76
C ALA A 305 1.62 1.48 -22.02
N ASN A 306 2.70 0.69 -22.05
CA ASN A 306 3.66 0.66 -23.14
C ASN A 306 4.01 -0.75 -23.66
N ASN A 307 3.10 -1.73 -23.59
CA ASN A 307 3.23 -3.05 -24.26
C ASN A 307 3.17 -2.99 -25.81
N SER A 308 3.53 -1.86 -26.43
CA SER A 308 3.53 -1.69 -27.88
C SER A 308 4.87 -2.11 -28.49
N PHE A 309 4.84 -2.98 -29.50
CA PHE A 309 5.99 -3.55 -30.23
C PHE A 309 7.00 -2.53 -30.78
N LEU A 310 6.65 -1.24 -30.83
CA LEU A 310 7.38 -0.18 -31.54
C LEU A 310 8.19 0.78 -30.64
N LYS A 311 8.10 0.69 -29.31
CA LYS A 311 8.89 1.56 -28.40
C LYS A 311 9.62 0.72 -27.35
N LYS A 312 10.91 1.02 -27.14
CA LYS A 312 11.66 0.57 -25.95
C LYS A 312 11.00 1.22 -24.73
N SER A 313 10.15 0.48 -24.04
CA SER A 313 9.47 0.95 -22.83
C SER A 313 10.09 0.35 -21.60
N GLN A 314 9.96 1.06 -20.48
CA GLN A 314 10.26 0.51 -19.17
C GLN A 314 8.92 0.05 -18.57
N SER A 315 8.85 -1.19 -18.10
CA SER A 315 7.63 -1.79 -17.52
C SER A 315 7.20 -1.20 -16.16
N ASP A 316 7.84 -0.12 -15.72
CA ASP A 316 7.38 0.68 -14.58
C ASP A 316 6.61 1.95 -14.96
N ASP A 317 6.48 2.25 -16.25
CA ASP A 317 5.73 3.41 -16.74
C ASP A 317 4.23 3.32 -16.39
N ILE A 318 3.68 4.43 -15.91
CA ILE A 318 2.26 4.63 -15.70
C ILE A 318 1.75 5.66 -16.70
N LYS A 319 0.63 5.35 -17.36
CA LYS A 319 -0.18 6.35 -18.07
C LYS A 319 -1.59 6.36 -17.55
N GLY A 320 -2.24 7.50 -17.61
CA GLY A 320 -3.60 7.60 -17.10
C GLY A 320 -4.30 8.89 -17.51
N PHE A 321 -5.57 8.96 -17.14
CA PHE A 321 -6.42 10.11 -17.41
C PHE A 321 -7.43 10.31 -16.28
N ILE A 322 -7.88 11.55 -16.10
CA ILE A 322 -9.12 11.86 -15.37
C ILE A 322 -10.08 12.47 -16.39
N TYR A 323 -11.32 12.00 -16.46
CA TYR A 323 -12.31 12.47 -17.44
C TYR A 323 -13.75 12.36 -16.88
N PRO A 324 -14.73 13.06 -17.48
CA PRO A 324 -16.13 12.94 -17.07
C PRO A 324 -16.66 11.54 -17.37
N SER A 325 -17.40 10.92 -16.45
CA SER A 325 -17.84 9.51 -16.52
C SER A 325 -18.67 9.16 -17.76
N LYS A 326 -19.36 10.13 -18.36
CA LYS A 326 -20.14 9.97 -19.60
C LYS A 326 -19.32 10.17 -20.88
N LYS A 327 -18.04 10.50 -20.75
CA LYS A 327 -17.11 10.72 -21.87
C LYS A 327 -16.00 9.66 -21.82
N SER A 328 -15.17 9.63 -22.85
CA SER A 328 -13.97 8.80 -22.88
C SER A 328 -12.73 9.60 -22.49
N ALA A 329 -11.61 8.91 -22.29
CA ALA A 329 -10.29 9.48 -22.06
C ALA A 329 -9.84 10.52 -23.11
N LYS A 330 -10.46 10.55 -24.30
CA LYS A 330 -10.23 11.61 -25.31
C LYS A 330 -10.64 13.02 -24.82
N HIS A 331 -11.49 13.09 -23.80
CA HIS A 331 -11.94 14.34 -23.18
C HIS A 331 -11.34 14.50 -21.77
N ALA A 332 -10.08 14.10 -21.62
CA ALA A 332 -9.36 14.19 -20.36
C ALA A 332 -9.40 15.62 -19.80
N LEU A 333 -9.78 15.73 -18.53
CA LEU A 333 -9.61 16.92 -17.69
C LEU A 333 -8.20 16.99 -17.12
N ALA A 334 -7.54 15.84 -16.98
CA ALA A 334 -6.14 15.73 -16.61
C ALA A 334 -5.52 14.49 -17.24
N THR A 335 -4.23 14.59 -17.55
CA THR A 335 -3.41 13.51 -18.08
C THR A 335 -2.38 13.07 -17.04
N VAL A 336 -2.15 11.77 -16.94
CA VAL A 336 -1.21 11.18 -15.98
C VAL A 336 -0.06 10.53 -16.71
N ASN A 337 1.17 10.82 -16.28
CA ASN A 337 2.38 10.15 -16.72
C ASN A 337 3.31 9.97 -15.52
N GLY A 338 4.18 8.95 -15.57
CA GLY A 338 5.19 8.75 -14.54
C GLY A 338 5.63 7.30 -14.46
N SER A 339 6.15 6.89 -13.31
CA SER A 339 6.48 5.50 -13.01
C SER A 339 6.22 5.19 -11.54
N TRP A 340 5.72 3.99 -11.24
CA TRP A 340 5.44 3.56 -9.85
C TRP A 340 6.71 3.45 -8.99
N LEU A 341 7.90 3.59 -9.60
CA LEU A 341 9.20 3.60 -8.94
C LEU A 341 9.78 4.99 -8.73
N SER A 342 9.40 5.98 -9.56
CA SER A 342 10.09 7.26 -9.63
C SER A 342 9.21 8.46 -9.32
N HIS A 343 8.04 8.61 -9.94
CA HIS A 343 7.19 9.77 -9.73
C HIS A 343 5.82 9.58 -10.39
N LEU A 344 4.84 10.38 -9.96
CA LEU A 344 3.56 10.52 -10.67
C LEU A 344 3.28 11.99 -10.93
N GLN A 345 3.02 12.32 -12.20
CA GLN A 345 2.71 13.66 -12.67
C GLN A 345 1.31 13.73 -13.27
N PHE A 346 0.67 14.87 -13.02
CA PHE A 346 -0.57 15.26 -13.67
C PHE A 346 -0.34 16.58 -14.38
N ASP A 347 -0.56 16.61 -15.70
CA ASP A 347 -0.42 17.81 -16.53
C ASP A 347 0.94 18.52 -16.34
N GLY A 348 2.00 17.71 -16.19
CA GLY A 348 3.38 18.18 -15.98
C GLY A 348 3.74 18.55 -14.53
N LYS A 349 2.79 18.57 -13.59
CA LYS A 349 3.03 18.84 -12.16
C LYS A 349 3.20 17.53 -11.40
N THR A 350 4.26 17.39 -10.60
CA THR A 350 4.53 16.21 -9.77
C THR A 350 3.66 16.20 -8.51
N TYR A 351 2.96 15.09 -8.25
CA TYR A 351 2.11 14.91 -7.04
C TYR A 351 2.78 13.98 -6.03
N VAL A 352 3.55 13.00 -6.52
CA VAL A 352 4.39 12.13 -5.70
C VAL A 352 5.74 12.00 -6.40
N ASN A 353 6.82 12.22 -5.65
CA ASN A 353 8.19 11.96 -6.08
C ASN A 353 8.76 10.83 -5.22
N LEU A 354 9.14 9.75 -5.87
CA LEU A 354 9.74 8.55 -5.30
C LEU A 354 11.21 8.42 -5.73
N ALA A 355 11.74 9.29 -6.59
CA ALA A 355 13.13 9.21 -7.02
C ALA A 355 14.07 9.43 -5.82
N MET A 356 15.18 8.69 -5.81
CA MET A 356 16.25 8.83 -4.81
C MET A 356 17.13 10.03 -5.11
#